data_AF-A0A436B1Q0-F1
#
_entry.id   AF-A0A436B1Q0-F1
#
_cell.length_a   1.000
_cell.length_b   1.000
_cell.length_c   1.000
_cell.angle_alpha   90.00
_cell.angle_beta   90.00
_cell.angle_gamma   90.00
#
_symmetry.space_group_name_H-M   'P 1'
#
loop_
_entity.id
_entity.type
_entity.pdbx_description
1 polymer ?
#
loop_
_entity_poly.entity_id
_entity_poly.type
_entity_poly.pdbx_seq_one_letter_code
_entity_poly.pdbx_strand_id
1 'polypeptide(L)'
;ALSLGGKGGNGGDGGDVRVEVSGSIETFGARAHGVVAQSVGGGGGVGGDAKGKTSNALGIGGLGGNGGDGGNVTVIRTGTITTHGVDAVAIIAQSVGGGGGIGGAGFGRFGATADGGSGIDNNTIGFNTFAGAKGNGGTVTIQQDGEIVTDGERAHGIVAQAVGGGGGLAGTLSAGAAGSGGGIGDAAAATATAMSQVWVKGASSYAMFGQSATGIGDAHAVTLTAGDSLFAQGAGSVAAYGESTANGAKGNITINLNGHYT
;
A
#
# COMPACT_ATOMS: atom_id res chain seq x y z
N ALA A 1 -17.78 2.17 39.59
CA ALA A 1 -16.69 1.32 39.10
C ALA A 1 -16.08 1.92 37.82
N LEU A 2 -14.75 1.89 37.65
CA LEU A 2 -14.10 2.30 36.41
C LEU A 2 -13.76 1.05 35.58
N SER A 3 -14.12 1.07 34.30
CA SER A 3 -13.77 0.06 33.30
C SER A 3 -12.91 0.69 32.22
N LEU A 4 -11.83 -0.01 31.85
CA LEU A 4 -10.91 0.40 30.79
C LEU A 4 -10.83 -0.70 29.75
N GLY A 5 -10.93 -0.34 28.48
CA GLY A 5 -10.76 -1.25 27.37
C GLY A 5 -9.28 -1.57 27.17
N GLY A 6 -8.97 -2.81 26.77
CA GLY A 6 -7.59 -3.21 26.47
C GLY A 6 -7.07 -2.51 25.20
N LYS A 7 -5.78 -2.17 25.15
CA LYS A 7 -5.18 -1.63 23.92
C LYS A 7 -5.07 -2.74 22.85
N GLY A 8 -5.34 -2.40 21.60
CA GLY A 8 -5.09 -3.28 20.46
C GLY A 8 -3.59 -3.48 20.22
N GLY A 9 -3.19 -4.70 19.84
CA GLY A 9 -1.79 -4.99 19.52
C GLY A 9 -1.32 -4.25 18.27
N ASN A 10 -0.04 -3.84 18.22
CA ASN A 10 0.50 -3.26 16.99
C ASN A 10 0.72 -4.34 15.93
N GLY A 11 0.63 -3.94 14.66
CA GLY A 11 1.11 -4.73 13.53
C GLY A 11 2.63 -4.82 13.54
N GLY A 12 3.17 -5.89 12.95
CA GLY A 12 4.61 -6.04 12.77
C GLY A 12 5.08 -5.39 11.47
N ASP A 13 6.29 -4.86 11.46
CA ASP A 13 6.88 -4.29 10.25
C ASP A 13 7.23 -5.38 9.23
N GLY A 14 7.06 -5.07 7.96
CA GLY A 14 7.60 -5.85 6.85
C GLY A 14 9.11 -5.73 6.82
N GLY A 15 9.80 -6.82 6.48
CA GLY A 15 11.25 -6.81 6.31
C GLY A 15 11.68 -6.18 4.98
N ASP A 16 12.93 -5.73 4.91
CA ASP A 16 13.53 -5.33 3.64
C ASP A 16 13.59 -6.52 2.68
N VAL A 17 13.28 -6.26 1.41
CA VAL A 17 13.32 -7.25 0.34
C VAL A 17 14.39 -6.85 -0.66
N ARG A 18 15.35 -7.75 -0.88
CA ARG A 18 16.35 -7.62 -1.93
C ARG A 18 16.31 -8.83 -2.85
N VAL A 19 15.99 -8.59 -4.12
CA VAL A 19 15.98 -9.59 -5.18
C VAL A 19 17.09 -9.27 -6.16
N GLU A 20 17.95 -10.25 -6.41
CA GLU A 20 18.99 -10.18 -7.42
C GLU A 20 18.90 -11.42 -8.31
N VAL A 21 18.67 -11.21 -9.60
CA VAL A 21 18.56 -12.30 -10.57
C VAL A 21 19.47 -11.97 -11.75
N SER A 22 20.17 -12.96 -12.29
CA SER A 22 21.08 -12.80 -13.45
C SER A 22 20.64 -13.63 -14.67
N GLY A 23 20.06 -14.81 -14.48
CA GLY A 23 19.64 -15.72 -15.56
C GLY A 23 18.22 -15.46 -16.13
N SER A 24 18.00 -15.79 -17.40
CA SER A 24 16.75 -15.49 -18.14
C SER A 24 15.51 -16.08 -17.47
N ILE A 25 14.40 -15.35 -17.51
CA ILE A 25 13.08 -15.78 -17.03
C ILE A 25 12.11 -15.79 -18.20
N GLU A 26 11.40 -16.89 -18.39
CA GLU A 26 10.34 -17.01 -19.39
C GLU A 26 9.10 -17.68 -18.79
N THR A 27 7.91 -17.07 -18.95
CA THR A 27 6.66 -17.57 -18.37
C THR A 27 5.50 -17.56 -19.38
N PHE A 28 4.64 -18.59 -19.33
CA PHE A 28 3.62 -18.83 -20.38
C PHE A 28 2.15 -18.76 -19.92
N GLY A 29 1.88 -18.71 -18.61
CA GLY A 29 0.52 -18.72 -18.07
C GLY A 29 -0.08 -17.33 -17.88
N ALA A 30 -1.42 -17.23 -17.86
CA ALA A 30 -2.10 -16.01 -17.41
C ALA A 30 -1.72 -15.67 -15.96
N ARG A 31 -1.40 -14.40 -15.70
CA ARG A 31 -0.84 -13.91 -14.42
C ARG A 31 0.46 -14.61 -13.99
N ALA A 32 1.18 -15.26 -14.91
CA ALA A 32 2.49 -15.84 -14.61
C ALA A 32 3.56 -14.74 -14.67
N HIS A 33 3.71 -14.01 -13.56
CA HIS A 33 4.67 -12.92 -13.46
C HIS A 33 6.12 -13.41 -13.52
N GLY A 34 7.03 -12.53 -13.98
CA GLY A 34 8.46 -12.81 -13.97
C GLY A 34 9.06 -12.71 -12.57
N VAL A 35 9.14 -11.50 -12.04
CA VAL A 35 9.64 -11.19 -10.69
C VAL A 35 8.58 -10.46 -9.90
N VAL A 36 8.28 -10.94 -8.69
CA VAL A 36 7.44 -10.26 -7.71
C VAL A 36 8.24 -10.10 -6.42
N ALA A 37 8.51 -8.86 -6.02
CA ALA A 37 9.21 -8.50 -4.79
C ALA A 37 8.29 -7.61 -3.96
N GLN A 38 7.92 -8.07 -2.76
CA GLN A 38 6.91 -7.37 -1.97
C GLN A 38 7.26 -7.36 -0.48
N SER A 39 7.25 -6.17 0.12
CA SER A 39 7.28 -5.99 1.58
C SER A 39 5.96 -5.40 2.07
N VAL A 40 5.37 -6.01 3.10
CA VAL A 40 4.06 -5.61 3.62
C VAL A 40 4.13 -5.53 5.14
N GLY A 41 3.86 -4.33 5.67
CA GLY A 41 3.62 -4.14 7.10
C GLY A 41 2.28 -4.72 7.53
N GLY A 42 2.25 -5.32 8.72
CA GLY A 42 1.07 -5.90 9.33
C GLY A 42 0.06 -4.85 9.79
N GLY A 43 -1.21 -5.20 9.82
CA GLY A 43 -2.25 -4.32 10.37
C GLY A 43 -2.23 -4.24 11.91
N GLY A 44 -2.62 -3.11 12.46
CA GLY A 44 -2.85 -2.90 13.89
C GLY A 44 -4.17 -3.52 14.36
N GLY A 45 -4.19 -3.99 15.61
CA GLY A 45 -5.32 -4.62 16.26
C GLY A 45 -6.35 -3.62 16.80
N VAL A 46 -7.57 -4.10 17.00
CA VAL A 46 -8.68 -3.32 17.57
C VAL A 46 -8.52 -3.21 19.09
N GLY A 47 -8.70 -2.00 19.62
CA GLY A 47 -8.79 -1.77 21.06
C GLY A 47 -10.11 -2.30 21.62
N GLY A 48 -10.07 -2.90 22.81
CA GLY A 48 -11.23 -3.47 23.46
C GLY A 48 -12.23 -2.41 23.93
N ASP A 49 -13.51 -2.77 23.95
CA ASP A 49 -14.56 -1.92 24.51
C ASP A 49 -14.53 -1.93 26.04
N ALA A 50 -15.06 -0.86 26.64
CA ALA A 50 -15.34 -0.79 28.07
C ALA A 50 -16.82 -0.51 28.32
N LYS A 51 -17.51 -1.44 29.00
CA LYS A 51 -18.92 -1.29 29.36
C LYS A 51 -19.08 -1.26 30.88
N GLY A 52 -19.39 -0.09 31.43
CA GLY A 52 -19.71 0.06 32.84
C GLY A 52 -20.97 -0.72 33.23
N LYS A 53 -20.84 -1.75 34.08
CA LYS A 53 -21.94 -2.67 34.42
C LYS A 53 -22.82 -2.23 35.62
N THR A 54 -22.47 -1.15 36.31
CA THR A 54 -23.16 -0.69 37.52
C THR A 54 -23.71 0.72 37.35
N SER A 55 -24.72 1.09 38.14
CA SER A 55 -25.42 2.39 38.13
C SER A 55 -24.52 3.62 38.28
N ASN A 56 -23.29 3.45 38.78
CA ASN A 56 -22.26 4.49 38.81
C ASN A 56 -20.96 3.94 38.22
N ALA A 57 -20.91 3.73 36.91
CA ALA A 57 -19.72 3.24 36.22
C ALA A 57 -19.26 4.15 35.09
N LEU A 58 -17.96 4.30 34.95
CA LEU A 58 -17.32 4.98 33.82
C LEU A 58 -16.63 3.91 32.97
N GLY A 59 -16.86 3.93 31.67
CA GLY A 59 -16.17 3.09 30.69
C GLY A 59 -15.38 3.96 29.71
N ILE A 60 -14.08 3.72 29.58
CA ILE A 60 -13.23 4.33 28.55
C ILE A 60 -12.71 3.20 27.66
N GLY A 61 -12.98 3.28 26.35
CA GLY A 61 -12.53 2.27 25.39
C GLY A 61 -11.00 2.18 25.32
N GLY A 62 -10.47 1.11 24.74
CA GLY A 62 -9.03 0.92 24.57
C GLY A 62 -8.54 1.49 23.25
N LEU A 63 -7.31 2.03 23.20
CA LEU A 63 -6.72 2.55 21.97
C LEU A 63 -6.54 1.44 20.91
N GLY A 64 -6.66 1.80 19.64
CA GLY A 64 -6.22 0.94 18.54
C GLY A 64 -4.71 0.67 18.59
N GLY A 65 -4.29 -0.43 17.97
CA GLY A 65 -2.88 -0.72 17.69
C GLY A 65 -2.40 0.00 16.45
N ASN A 66 -1.12 0.34 16.37
CA ASN A 66 -0.55 0.93 15.16
C ASN A 66 -0.39 -0.14 14.07
N GLY A 67 -0.44 0.24 12.80
CA GLY A 67 0.04 -0.59 11.68
C GLY A 67 1.56 -0.64 11.67
N GLY A 68 2.13 -1.69 11.06
CA GLY A 68 3.56 -1.81 10.82
C GLY A 68 3.97 -1.18 9.50
N ASP A 69 5.23 -0.77 9.39
CA ASP A 69 5.79 -0.19 8.16
C ASP A 69 6.10 -1.29 7.14
N GLY A 70 6.05 -0.96 5.85
CA GLY A 70 6.63 -1.77 4.79
C GLY A 70 8.13 -1.52 4.70
N GLY A 71 8.92 -2.57 4.49
CA GLY A 71 10.36 -2.47 4.29
C GLY A 71 10.75 -1.94 2.92
N ASN A 72 12.02 -1.59 2.74
CA ASN A 72 12.54 -1.18 1.45
C ASN A 72 12.53 -2.38 0.48
N VAL A 73 12.23 -2.13 -0.79
CA VAL A 73 12.23 -3.16 -1.83
C VAL A 73 13.23 -2.78 -2.91
N THR A 74 14.24 -3.63 -3.11
CA THR A 74 15.25 -3.47 -4.15
C THR A 74 15.25 -4.67 -5.08
N VAL A 75 15.08 -4.43 -6.38
CA VAL A 75 15.22 -5.43 -7.44
C VAL A 75 16.38 -5.04 -8.35
N ILE A 76 17.37 -5.92 -8.48
CA ILE A 76 18.48 -5.76 -9.44
C ILE A 76 18.48 -6.94 -10.41
N ARG A 77 18.53 -6.64 -11.70
CA ARG A 77 18.40 -7.64 -12.75
C ARG A 77 19.19 -7.25 -14.00
N THR A 78 19.88 -8.21 -14.62
CA THR A 78 20.79 -8.00 -15.77
C THR A 78 20.53 -8.89 -16.98
N GLY A 79 19.40 -9.59 -17.04
CA GLY A 79 19.13 -10.57 -18.09
C GLY A 79 17.65 -10.59 -18.46
N THR A 80 17.35 -11.31 -19.53
CA THR A 80 16.06 -11.18 -20.22
C THR A 80 14.89 -11.70 -19.38
N ILE A 81 13.78 -10.97 -19.43
CA ILE A 81 12.48 -11.43 -18.92
C ILE A 81 11.48 -11.43 -20.08
N THR A 82 10.85 -12.56 -20.32
CA THR A 82 9.78 -12.69 -21.30
C THR A 82 8.52 -13.24 -20.64
N THR A 83 7.41 -12.52 -20.72
CA THR A 83 6.11 -12.98 -20.21
C THR A 83 5.07 -13.00 -21.33
N HIS A 84 4.44 -14.16 -21.53
CA HIS A 84 3.52 -14.37 -22.65
C HIS A 84 2.03 -14.24 -22.27
N GLY A 85 1.71 -14.37 -20.98
CA GLY A 85 0.33 -14.45 -20.50
C GLY A 85 -0.39 -13.12 -20.36
N VAL A 86 -1.72 -13.14 -20.44
CA VAL A 86 -2.59 -12.02 -20.07
C VAL A 86 -2.39 -11.68 -18.57
N ASP A 87 -2.36 -10.39 -18.24
CA ASP A 87 -2.07 -9.86 -16.89
C ASP A 87 -0.69 -10.31 -16.33
N ALA A 88 0.24 -10.77 -17.17
CA ALA A 88 1.55 -11.27 -16.73
C ALA A 88 2.62 -10.17 -16.73
N VAL A 89 2.73 -9.44 -15.62
CA VAL A 89 3.77 -8.42 -15.44
C VAL A 89 5.18 -9.02 -15.38
N ALA A 90 6.16 -8.38 -16.02
CA ALA A 90 7.55 -8.83 -15.98
C ALA A 90 8.20 -8.58 -14.61
N ILE A 91 8.14 -7.35 -14.08
CA ILE A 91 8.67 -7.01 -12.75
C ILE A 91 7.64 -6.22 -11.94
N ILE A 92 7.31 -6.73 -10.76
CA ILE A 92 6.55 -6.02 -9.72
C ILE A 92 7.46 -5.86 -8.50
N ALA A 93 7.70 -4.62 -8.09
CA ALA A 93 8.32 -4.31 -6.81
C ALA A 93 7.39 -3.40 -6.00
N GLN A 94 7.02 -3.83 -4.81
CA GLN A 94 5.99 -3.16 -4.02
C GLN A 94 6.33 -3.11 -2.52
N SER A 95 6.35 -1.91 -1.94
CA SER A 95 6.39 -1.74 -0.49
C SER A 95 5.07 -1.15 0.01
N VAL A 96 4.46 -1.78 1.01
CA VAL A 96 3.18 -1.37 1.57
C VAL A 96 3.26 -1.26 3.08
N GLY A 97 2.98 -0.06 3.60
CA GLY A 97 2.71 0.13 5.01
C GLY A 97 1.35 -0.47 5.41
N GLY A 98 1.28 -1.09 6.57
CA GLY A 98 0.08 -1.73 7.11
C GLY A 98 -0.94 -0.73 7.67
N GLY A 99 -2.19 -1.16 7.79
CA GLY A 99 -3.28 -0.33 8.32
C GLY A 99 -3.23 -0.19 9.84
N GLY A 100 -3.60 0.96 10.40
CA GLY A 100 -3.82 1.14 11.84
C GLY A 100 -5.10 0.48 12.32
N GLY A 101 -5.14 0.13 13.61
CA GLY A 101 -6.28 -0.50 14.28
C GLY A 101 -7.30 0.50 14.81
N ILE A 102 -8.52 0.04 15.05
CA ILE A 102 -9.64 0.87 15.51
C ILE A 102 -9.61 0.98 17.05
N GLY A 103 -9.90 2.17 17.59
CA GLY A 103 -10.10 2.34 19.04
C GLY A 103 -11.44 1.75 19.50
N GLY A 104 -11.46 1.16 20.68
CA GLY A 104 -12.66 0.62 21.31
C GLY A 104 -13.60 1.72 21.80
N ALA A 105 -14.86 1.36 21.97
CA ALA A 105 -15.90 2.21 22.52
C ALA A 105 -15.94 2.11 24.05
N GLY A 106 -16.08 3.24 24.72
CA GLY A 106 -16.30 3.32 26.16
C GLY A 106 -17.71 3.80 26.47
N PHE A 107 -18.40 3.15 27.41
CA PHE A 107 -19.71 3.59 27.88
C PHE A 107 -19.74 3.67 29.41
N GLY A 108 -20.05 4.87 29.92
CA GLY A 108 -20.36 5.10 31.32
C GLY A 108 -21.86 5.22 31.57
N ARG A 109 -22.32 4.79 32.75
CA ARG A 109 -23.69 4.96 33.28
C ARG A 109 -23.61 5.66 34.62
N PHE A 110 -24.31 6.78 34.75
CA PHE A 110 -24.46 7.49 36.03
C PHE A 110 -25.94 7.51 36.43
N GLY A 111 -26.25 7.23 37.70
CA GLY A 111 -27.61 7.26 38.21
C GLY A 111 -28.07 5.92 38.79
N ALA A 112 -28.61 6.00 40.01
CA ALA A 112 -29.30 4.91 40.67
C ALA A 112 -30.69 4.72 40.05
N THR A 113 -31.01 3.50 39.63
CA THR A 113 -32.37 2.99 39.78
C THR A 113 -32.26 1.63 40.45
N ALA A 114 -32.58 1.62 41.73
CA ALA A 114 -32.71 0.44 42.57
C ALA A 114 -34.18 0.02 42.57
N ASP A 115 -34.82 -0.06 41.39
CA ASP A 115 -36.27 -0.20 41.30
C ASP A 115 -36.74 -0.36 39.84
N GLY A 116 -36.41 -1.52 39.25
CA GLY A 116 -37.28 -2.30 38.33
C GLY A 116 -38.04 -1.61 37.17
N GLY A 117 -37.74 -0.37 36.79
CA GLY A 117 -38.51 0.40 35.82
C GLY A 117 -37.92 0.37 34.42
N SER A 118 -38.66 -0.21 33.48
CA SER A 118 -38.47 -0.09 32.02
C SER A 118 -38.63 1.38 31.60
N GLY A 119 -37.53 2.13 31.53
CA GLY A 119 -37.55 3.53 31.09
C GLY A 119 -36.16 4.00 30.69
N ILE A 120 -35.93 4.03 29.38
CA ILE A 120 -34.88 4.76 28.64
C ILE A 120 -33.59 5.08 29.44
N ASP A 121 -32.51 4.34 29.18
CA ASP A 121 -31.16 4.53 29.73
C ASP A 121 -30.52 5.87 29.26
N ASN A 122 -31.12 6.99 29.63
CA ASN A 122 -30.80 8.35 29.15
C ASN A 122 -29.57 9.00 29.83
N ASN A 123 -28.76 8.25 30.58
CA ASN A 123 -27.52 8.77 31.17
C ASN A 123 -26.30 7.93 30.79
N THR A 124 -26.24 7.56 29.51
CA THR A 124 -25.07 6.92 28.92
C THR A 124 -24.16 7.98 28.30
N ILE A 125 -22.94 8.12 28.81
CA ILE A 125 -21.91 8.98 28.22
C ILE A 125 -20.88 8.09 27.53
N GLY A 126 -20.66 8.33 26.24
CA GLY A 126 -19.69 7.60 25.43
C GLY A 126 -18.30 8.24 25.47
N PHE A 127 -17.27 7.43 25.71
CA PHE A 127 -15.85 7.82 25.65
C PHE A 127 -15.10 6.89 24.70
N ASN A 128 -15.13 7.25 23.42
CA ASN A 128 -14.38 6.55 22.39
C ASN A 128 -12.93 7.01 22.40
N THR A 129 -12.02 6.09 22.06
CA THR A 129 -10.60 6.39 21.96
C THR A 129 -10.11 6.38 20.52
N PHE A 130 -8.93 6.95 20.30
CA PHE A 130 -8.37 7.13 18.96
C PHE A 130 -8.01 5.79 18.29
N ALA A 131 -8.10 5.77 16.97
CA ALA A 131 -7.49 4.73 16.15
C ALA A 131 -5.95 4.79 16.28
N GLY A 132 -5.29 3.65 16.04
CA GLY A 132 -3.83 3.61 15.92
C GLY A 132 -3.36 4.27 14.63
N ALA A 133 -2.11 4.73 14.64
CA ALA A 133 -1.45 5.21 13.42
C ALA A 133 -1.33 4.05 12.41
N LYS A 134 -1.33 4.32 11.10
CA LYS A 134 -0.98 3.28 10.11
C LYS A 134 0.51 3.37 9.77
N GLY A 135 1.03 2.38 9.06
CA GLY A 135 2.44 2.29 8.71
C GLY A 135 2.78 2.95 7.38
N ASN A 136 4.03 3.29 7.21
CA ASN A 136 4.60 3.89 6.01
C ASN A 136 4.99 2.83 4.99
N GLY A 137 4.95 3.18 3.70
CA GLY A 137 5.58 2.37 2.65
C GLY A 137 7.06 2.73 2.54
N GLY A 138 7.92 1.71 2.48
CA GLY A 138 9.37 1.89 2.26
C GLY A 138 9.72 2.24 0.82
N THR A 139 11.00 2.57 0.61
CA THR A 139 11.53 2.97 -0.71
C THR A 139 11.50 1.77 -1.65
N VAL A 140 11.09 2.01 -2.90
CA VAL A 140 11.14 1.00 -3.96
C VAL A 140 12.17 1.40 -5.00
N THR A 141 13.10 0.50 -5.30
CA THR A 141 14.16 0.68 -6.31
C THR A 141 14.21 -0.53 -7.24
N ILE A 142 14.07 -0.31 -8.54
CA ILE A 142 14.26 -1.33 -9.57
C ILE A 142 15.41 -0.88 -10.49
N GLN A 143 16.38 -1.75 -10.70
CA GLN A 143 17.43 -1.59 -11.72
C GLN A 143 17.39 -2.81 -12.65
N GLN A 144 16.92 -2.56 -13.88
CA GLN A 144 16.85 -3.53 -14.96
C GLN A 144 17.91 -3.22 -16.02
N ASP A 145 18.77 -4.17 -16.30
CA ASP A 145 19.86 -4.11 -17.27
C ASP A 145 19.85 -5.34 -18.21
N GLY A 146 18.65 -5.84 -18.48
CA GLY A 146 18.40 -6.86 -19.49
C GLY A 146 17.09 -6.56 -20.23
N GLU A 147 16.91 -7.13 -21.41
CA GLU A 147 15.70 -6.89 -22.20
C GLU A 147 14.43 -7.39 -21.47
N ILE A 148 13.34 -6.62 -21.53
CA ILE A 148 12.02 -7.05 -21.10
C ILE A 148 11.13 -7.17 -22.32
N VAL A 149 10.41 -8.28 -22.43
CA VAL A 149 9.36 -8.48 -23.44
C VAL A 149 8.09 -9.00 -22.76
N THR A 150 6.98 -8.29 -22.93
CA THR A 150 5.66 -8.77 -22.50
C THR A 150 4.68 -8.78 -23.68
N ASP A 151 4.03 -9.91 -23.90
CA ASP A 151 3.18 -10.12 -25.08
C ASP A 151 1.67 -10.07 -24.78
N GLY A 152 1.27 -10.43 -23.56
CA GLY A 152 -0.14 -10.54 -23.18
C GLY A 152 -0.85 -9.19 -23.00
N GLU A 153 -2.17 -9.17 -23.17
CA GLU A 153 -3.01 -8.01 -22.81
C GLU A 153 -2.84 -7.66 -21.32
N ARG A 154 -2.69 -6.37 -21.00
CA ARG A 154 -2.43 -5.87 -19.63
C ARG A 154 -1.17 -6.47 -18.99
N ALA A 155 -0.23 -6.96 -19.80
CA ALA A 155 1.06 -7.46 -19.33
C ALA A 155 2.05 -6.28 -19.24
N HIS A 156 2.18 -5.69 -18.07
CA HIS A 156 3.08 -4.55 -17.84
C HIS A 156 4.56 -4.98 -17.81
N GLY A 157 5.47 -4.09 -18.20
CA GLY A 157 6.91 -4.32 -18.10
C GLY A 157 7.37 -4.20 -16.65
N ILE A 158 7.58 -2.97 -16.20
CA ILE A 158 8.08 -2.66 -14.86
C ILE A 158 7.03 -1.91 -14.05
N VAL A 159 6.75 -2.38 -12.84
CA VAL A 159 5.83 -1.78 -11.88
C VAL A 159 6.58 -1.54 -10.56
N ALA A 160 6.79 -0.28 -10.18
CA ALA A 160 7.40 0.13 -8.92
C ALA A 160 6.38 0.88 -8.06
N GLN A 161 6.05 0.36 -6.88
CA GLN A 161 4.96 0.90 -6.05
C GLN A 161 5.34 1.04 -4.58
N ALA A 162 5.47 2.26 -4.09
CA ALA A 162 5.52 2.57 -2.67
C ALA A 162 4.14 3.05 -2.21
N VAL A 163 3.58 2.41 -1.18
CA VAL A 163 2.23 2.69 -0.68
C VAL A 163 2.23 2.88 0.83
N GLY A 164 1.74 4.04 1.28
CA GLY A 164 1.53 4.34 2.70
C GLY A 164 0.15 3.86 3.17
N GLY A 165 0.11 3.24 4.36
CA GLY A 165 -1.09 3.02 5.15
C GLY A 165 -2.20 2.15 4.52
N GLY A 166 -1.87 1.06 3.82
CA GLY A 166 -2.82 0.17 3.18
C GLY A 166 -3.83 -0.49 4.13
N GLY A 167 -5.05 -0.75 3.65
CA GLY A 167 -5.95 -1.78 4.21
C GLY A 167 -6.63 -1.54 5.57
N GLY A 168 -6.49 -0.37 6.21
CA GLY A 168 -7.18 -0.09 7.48
C GLY A 168 -8.61 0.43 7.29
N LEU A 169 -9.62 -0.32 7.77
CA LEU A 169 -11.04 0.04 7.71
C LEU A 169 -11.39 1.18 8.70
N ALA A 170 -11.04 2.42 8.36
CA ALA A 170 -11.52 3.62 9.05
C ALA A 170 -11.91 4.69 8.02
N GLY A 171 -13.15 4.59 7.55
CA GLY A 171 -13.97 5.72 7.12
C GLY A 171 -13.41 6.65 6.03
N THR A 172 -13.40 6.20 4.78
CA THR A 172 -13.85 6.95 3.59
C THR A 172 -13.48 6.13 2.34
N LEU A 173 -14.47 5.83 1.49
CA LEU A 173 -14.25 5.33 0.13
C LEU A 173 -13.74 6.51 -0.72
N SER A 174 -12.51 6.96 -0.49
CA SER A 174 -11.87 7.90 -1.41
C SER A 174 -11.27 7.10 -2.57
N ALA A 175 -11.50 7.59 -3.79
CA ALA A 175 -10.87 7.11 -5.01
C ALA A 175 -9.35 7.38 -4.95
N GLY A 176 -8.63 6.51 -4.22
CA GLY A 176 -7.18 6.47 -4.19
C GLY A 176 -6.66 5.41 -5.15
N ALA A 177 -5.41 5.56 -5.58
CA ALA A 177 -4.69 4.55 -6.35
C ALA A 177 -4.73 3.18 -5.64
N ALA A 178 -4.68 2.08 -6.41
CA ALA A 178 -4.87 0.73 -5.87
C ALA A 178 -3.94 0.47 -4.66
N GLY A 179 -4.54 0.18 -3.49
CA GLY A 179 -3.82 -0.07 -2.24
C GLY A 179 -3.73 1.11 -1.26
N SER A 180 -3.95 2.37 -1.68
CA SER A 180 -3.84 3.56 -0.81
C SER A 180 -5.16 4.05 -0.19
N GLY A 181 -6.28 3.41 -0.52
CA GLY A 181 -7.62 3.82 -0.10
C GLY A 181 -7.77 3.95 1.43
N GLY A 182 -8.00 5.19 1.88
CA GLY A 182 -8.37 5.53 3.26
C GLY A 182 -7.25 5.44 4.32
N GLY A 183 -5.98 5.26 3.92
CA GLY A 183 -4.80 5.11 4.80
C GLY A 183 -4.35 6.38 5.55
N ILE A 184 -3.65 6.29 6.70
CA ILE A 184 -2.84 7.37 7.32
C ILE A 184 -1.39 6.88 7.40
N GLY A 185 -0.48 7.38 6.59
CA GLY A 185 0.93 7.00 6.56
C GLY A 185 1.62 7.53 5.30
N ASP A 186 2.93 7.64 5.31
CA ASP A 186 3.68 8.19 4.18
C ASP A 186 4.07 7.09 3.18
N ALA A 187 4.07 7.43 1.90
CA ALA A 187 4.62 6.58 0.86
C ALA A 187 5.99 7.11 0.46
N ALA A 188 7.05 6.32 0.64
CA ALA A 188 8.40 6.70 0.22
C ALA A 188 8.56 6.73 -1.31
N ALA A 189 9.78 7.04 -1.77
CA ALA A 189 10.05 7.19 -3.20
C ALA A 189 9.94 5.85 -3.96
N ALA A 190 9.45 5.93 -5.20
CA ALA A 190 9.43 4.80 -6.13
C ALA A 190 10.31 5.12 -7.35
N THR A 191 11.38 4.35 -7.52
CA THR A 191 12.35 4.52 -8.60
C THR A 191 12.47 3.27 -9.44
N ALA A 192 12.40 3.42 -10.76
CA ALA A 192 12.70 2.35 -11.71
C ALA A 192 13.62 2.85 -12.82
N THR A 193 14.69 2.10 -13.06
CA THR A 193 15.65 2.34 -14.13
C THR A 193 15.72 1.13 -15.04
N ALA A 194 15.48 1.33 -16.34
CA ALA A 194 15.64 0.33 -17.38
C ALA A 194 16.77 0.75 -18.33
N MET A 195 17.93 0.13 -18.22
CA MET A 195 19.11 0.39 -19.05
C MET A 195 19.09 -0.37 -20.39
N SER A 196 18.16 -1.32 -20.53
CA SER A 196 17.91 -2.10 -21.73
C SER A 196 16.48 -1.88 -22.23
N GLN A 197 16.19 -2.34 -23.45
CA GLN A 197 14.88 -2.19 -24.08
C GLN A 197 13.76 -2.85 -23.27
N VAL A 198 12.60 -2.18 -23.23
CA VAL A 198 11.36 -2.71 -22.67
C VAL A 198 10.30 -2.73 -23.75
N TRP A 199 9.85 -3.92 -24.12
CA TRP A 199 8.78 -4.15 -25.07
C TRP A 199 7.52 -4.57 -24.34
N VAL A 200 6.44 -3.81 -24.51
CA VAL A 200 5.09 -4.21 -24.11
C VAL A 200 4.20 -4.23 -25.35
N LYS A 201 3.87 -5.44 -25.81
CA LYS A 201 3.16 -5.65 -27.09
C LYS A 201 1.64 -5.74 -26.93
N GLY A 202 1.17 -6.17 -25.76
CA GLY A 202 -0.26 -6.30 -25.48
C GLY A 202 -0.95 -4.98 -25.17
N ALA A 203 -2.24 -4.88 -25.48
CA ALA A 203 -3.06 -3.70 -25.24
C ALA A 203 -3.17 -3.34 -23.75
N SER A 204 -3.42 -2.05 -23.46
CA SER A 204 -3.60 -1.51 -22.10
C SER A 204 -2.46 -1.82 -21.12
N SER A 205 -1.23 -1.88 -21.64
CA SER A 205 -0.02 -2.18 -20.87
C SER A 205 0.81 -0.93 -20.58
N TYR A 206 1.67 -0.99 -19.57
CA TYR A 206 2.63 0.07 -19.23
C TYR A 206 4.02 -0.53 -19.38
N ALA A 207 4.93 0.11 -20.13
CA ALA A 207 6.32 -0.37 -20.18
C ALA A 207 7.02 -0.07 -18.84
N MET A 208 6.82 1.13 -18.31
CA MET A 208 7.21 1.51 -16.96
C MET A 208 6.05 2.19 -16.23
N PHE A 209 5.77 1.74 -15.02
CA PHE A 209 4.82 2.34 -14.10
C PHE A 209 5.50 2.57 -12.75
N GLY A 210 5.38 3.79 -12.24
CA GLY A 210 5.87 4.17 -10.93
C GLY A 210 4.78 4.82 -10.11
N GLN A 211 4.68 4.46 -8.83
CA GLN A 211 3.69 5.02 -7.94
C GLN A 211 4.27 5.22 -6.54
N SER A 212 4.08 6.43 -6.01
CA SER A 212 4.19 6.72 -4.59
C SER A 212 2.84 7.25 -4.14
N ALA A 213 2.08 6.48 -3.36
CA ALA A 213 0.72 6.87 -3.02
C ALA A 213 0.29 6.56 -1.59
N THR A 214 -0.48 7.48 -1.02
CA THR A 214 -1.16 7.31 0.26
C THR A 214 -2.52 8.01 0.25
N GLY A 215 -3.41 7.63 1.16
CA GLY A 215 -4.65 8.36 1.41
C GLY A 215 -4.37 9.67 2.15
N ILE A 216 -4.03 9.55 3.43
CA ILE A 216 -3.69 10.63 4.36
C ILE A 216 -2.21 10.47 4.72
N GLY A 217 -1.41 11.53 4.60
CA GLY A 217 0.04 11.48 4.70
C GLY A 217 0.68 12.07 3.45
N ASP A 218 1.99 11.93 3.33
CA ASP A 218 2.78 12.47 2.23
C ASP A 218 3.18 11.38 1.23
N ALA A 219 3.13 11.72 -0.05
CA ALA A 219 3.74 10.95 -1.14
C ALA A 219 5.07 11.58 -1.53
N HIS A 220 6.01 10.74 -1.95
CA HIS A 220 7.35 11.14 -2.35
C HIS A 220 7.58 10.99 -3.85
N ALA A 221 8.82 11.23 -4.27
CA ALA A 221 9.19 11.29 -5.68
C ALA A 221 8.96 9.95 -6.40
N VAL A 222 8.51 10.05 -7.65
CA VAL A 222 8.50 8.94 -8.60
C VAL A 222 9.50 9.25 -9.70
N THR A 223 10.51 8.39 -9.84
CA THR A 223 11.56 8.56 -10.86
C THR A 223 11.60 7.35 -11.78
N LEU A 224 11.30 7.56 -13.06
CA LEU A 224 11.38 6.54 -14.11
C LEU A 224 12.47 6.94 -15.09
N THR A 225 13.50 6.09 -15.25
CA THR A 225 14.59 6.34 -16.18
C THR A 225 14.69 5.21 -17.19
N ALA A 226 14.50 5.53 -18.46
CA ALA A 226 14.80 4.64 -19.58
C ALA A 226 16.16 5.04 -20.16
N GLY A 227 17.17 4.22 -19.89
CA GLY A 227 18.50 4.31 -20.49
C GLY A 227 18.53 3.87 -21.96
N ASP A 228 17.58 3.02 -22.37
CA ASP A 228 17.31 2.65 -23.76
C ASP A 228 15.81 2.86 -24.09
N SER A 229 15.31 2.19 -25.12
CA SER A 229 14.03 2.45 -25.75
C SER A 229 12.88 1.72 -25.04
N LEU A 230 11.72 2.38 -24.99
CA LEU A 230 10.47 1.84 -24.44
C LEU A 230 9.43 1.67 -25.56
N PHE A 231 9.09 0.44 -25.92
CA PHE A 231 8.16 0.16 -27.01
C PHE A 231 6.81 -0.29 -26.46
N ALA A 232 5.85 0.64 -26.35
CA ALA A 232 4.47 0.32 -25.99
C ALA A 232 3.60 0.22 -27.26
N GLN A 233 3.49 -0.99 -27.81
CA GLN A 233 2.91 -1.23 -29.14
C GLN A 233 1.41 -1.58 -29.12
N GLY A 234 0.88 -1.95 -27.95
CA GLY A 234 -0.51 -2.33 -27.79
C GLY A 234 -1.48 -1.14 -27.90
N ALA A 235 -2.73 -1.40 -28.28
CA ALA A 235 -3.76 -0.37 -28.24
C ALA A 235 -3.91 0.18 -26.81
N GLY A 236 -3.76 1.50 -26.65
CA GLY A 236 -3.85 2.15 -25.34
C GLY A 236 -2.72 1.79 -24.36
N SER A 237 -1.62 1.19 -24.83
CA SER A 237 -0.43 1.03 -24.00
C SER A 237 0.34 2.34 -23.87
N VAL A 238 1.13 2.45 -22.80
CA VAL A 238 1.86 3.68 -22.43
C VAL A 238 3.30 3.33 -22.12
N ALA A 239 4.25 4.06 -22.70
CA ALA A 239 5.68 3.85 -22.48
C ALA A 239 6.07 4.05 -21.00
N ALA A 240 5.74 5.20 -20.42
CA ALA A 240 6.02 5.47 -19.01
C ALA A 240 4.89 6.27 -18.35
N TYR A 241 4.52 5.89 -17.13
CA TYR A 241 3.55 6.60 -16.32
C TYR A 241 3.97 6.65 -14.86
N GLY A 242 4.02 7.84 -14.29
CA GLY A 242 4.34 8.06 -12.89
C GLY A 242 3.18 8.71 -12.13
N GLU A 243 2.96 8.30 -10.89
CA GLU A 243 1.92 8.87 -10.02
C GLU A 243 2.46 9.15 -8.61
N SER A 244 2.33 10.41 -8.16
CA SER A 244 2.53 10.77 -6.76
C SER A 244 1.21 11.31 -6.18
N THR A 245 0.53 10.51 -5.37
CA THR A 245 -0.84 10.81 -4.89
C THR A 245 -0.92 10.78 -3.37
N ALA A 246 -1.36 11.90 -2.79
CA ALA A 246 -1.52 12.07 -1.35
C ALA A 246 -2.49 13.22 -1.05
N ASN A 247 -3.13 13.18 0.13
CA ASN A 247 -3.81 14.35 0.70
C ASN A 247 -2.83 15.37 1.31
N GLY A 248 -1.65 14.91 1.73
CA GLY A 248 -0.55 15.76 2.17
C GLY A 248 0.33 16.23 1.01
N ALA A 249 1.64 16.31 1.24
CA ALA A 249 2.62 16.67 0.23
C ALA A 249 2.69 15.60 -0.87
N LYS A 250 3.00 16.04 -2.10
CA LYS A 250 3.24 15.18 -3.25
C LYS A 250 4.66 15.38 -3.73
N GLY A 251 5.34 14.30 -4.10
CA GLY A 251 6.67 14.36 -4.69
C GLY A 251 6.64 14.69 -6.17
N ASN A 252 7.82 15.07 -6.67
CA ASN A 252 8.02 15.28 -8.10
C ASN A 252 7.92 13.96 -8.85
N ILE A 253 7.30 14.00 -10.03
CA ILE A 253 7.37 12.91 -11.00
C ILE A 253 8.44 13.30 -12.02
N THR A 254 9.47 12.47 -12.15
CA THR A 254 10.56 12.65 -13.12
C THR A 254 10.61 11.45 -14.04
N ILE A 255 10.48 11.70 -15.34
CA ILE A 255 10.56 10.67 -16.38
C ILE A 255 11.69 11.07 -17.34
N ASN A 256 12.76 10.30 -17.35
CA ASN A 256 13.93 10.50 -18.19
C ASN A 256 13.93 9.43 -19.29
N LEU A 257 13.73 9.83 -20.55
CA LEU A 257 13.69 8.93 -21.70
C LEU A 257 14.89 9.23 -22.60
N ASN A 258 15.90 8.35 -22.56
CA ASN A 258 17.14 8.53 -23.34
C ASN A 258 17.11 7.79 -24.69
N GLY A 259 16.16 6.87 -24.88
CA GLY A 259 15.97 6.10 -26.13
C GLY A 259 14.70 6.47 -26.91
N HIS A 260 14.34 5.63 -27.88
CA HIS A 260 13.08 5.78 -28.62
C HIS A 260 11.89 5.35 -27.75
N TYR A 261 10.74 5.99 -27.93
CA TYR A 261 9.51 5.61 -27.25
C TYR A 261 8.32 5.67 -28.21
N THR A 262 7.42 4.70 -28.10
CA THR A 262 6.17 4.59 -28.86
C THR A 262 5.02 4.27 -27.93
#